data_AF-A0A830B369-F1
#
_entry.id   AF-A0A830B369-F1
#
_cell.length_a   1.000
_cell.length_b   1.000
_cell.length_c   1.000
_cell.angle_alpha   90.00
_cell.angle_beta   90.00
_cell.angle_gamma   90.00
#
_symmetry.space_group_name_H-M   'P 1'
#
loop_
_entity.id
_entity.type
_entity.pdbx_description
1 polymer ?
#
loop_
_entity_poly.entity_id
_entity_poly.type
_entity_poly.pdbx_seq_one_letter_code
_entity_poly.pdbx_strand_id
1 'polypeptide(L)'
;MEIGKGEIVTTALRNLQLDNNNIVKPKSTRNSIGSTVQSDFFTWNKGKAAPSLVSLCMGVVGSNLEDVTDDLADIALTFPSDIKMVLLAIARRRKLLNDDILIALADSSFEILDISGSDVSDFGLCRVVDICQNLRAVDISQCRSLTSTGVSKLLQHCHSLEILRWGCLSLLKPDLNNMEGESWEELDTVDLTHGAKSLHWLVWDSEETLAIECPRIVVNPKPSLWGFRGTEVPREALSQSALDEPIVRDIDPKTWAVSGFNASRTTTLKKVATPNELSVAEKFRLAFLERDTRLAPKRAKNARQHERRAKREWVMMDTRAKALALASKATSSVNLRNL
;
A
#
# COMPACT_ATOMS: atom_id res chain seq x y z
N MET A 1 -32.68 46.08 -7.26
CA MET A 1 -31.31 45.81 -7.74
C MET A 1 -30.61 45.11 -6.59
N GLU A 2 -30.23 43.83 -6.61
CA GLU A 2 -30.06 42.83 -7.67
C GLU A 2 -30.64 41.50 -7.17
N ILE A 3 -31.52 40.88 -7.95
CA ILE A 3 -31.89 39.45 -7.82
C ILE A 3 -31.75 38.91 -9.24
N GLY A 4 -30.85 37.94 -9.46
CA GLY A 4 -30.74 37.29 -10.77
C GLY A 4 -29.33 36.85 -11.16
N LYS A 5 -28.75 35.88 -10.45
CA LYS A 5 -27.64 35.05 -10.98
C LYS A 5 -27.75 33.55 -10.67
N GLY A 6 -28.79 33.11 -9.92
CA GLY A 6 -28.95 31.70 -9.52
C GLY A 6 -29.74 30.81 -10.50
N GLU A 7 -30.57 31.38 -11.38
CA GLU A 7 -31.47 30.59 -12.25
C GLU A 7 -30.92 30.30 -13.66
N ILE A 8 -29.83 30.96 -14.07
CA ILE A 8 -29.30 30.82 -15.45
C ILE A 8 -28.38 29.58 -15.58
N VAL A 9 -27.75 29.14 -14.50
CA VAL A 9 -26.84 27.98 -14.53
C VAL A 9 -27.61 26.65 -14.53
N THR A 10 -28.81 26.61 -13.93
CA THR A 10 -29.65 25.41 -13.87
C THR A 10 -30.41 25.12 -15.16
N THR A 11 -30.59 26.12 -16.03
CA THR A 11 -31.19 25.92 -17.37
C THR A 11 -30.17 25.45 -18.41
N ALA A 12 -28.89 25.81 -18.27
CA ALA A 12 -27.83 25.40 -19.19
C ALA A 12 -27.46 23.90 -19.08
N LEU A 13 -27.65 23.29 -17.91
CA LEU A 13 -27.34 21.87 -17.67
C LEU A 13 -28.47 20.89 -18.07
N ARG A 14 -29.69 21.38 -18.35
CA ARG A 14 -30.81 20.53 -18.79
C ARG A 14 -30.80 20.18 -20.28
N ASN A 15 -29.96 20.82 -21.09
CA ASN A 15 -29.93 20.64 -22.54
C ASN A 15 -28.82 19.71 -23.06
N LEU A 16 -28.07 19.04 -22.18
CA LEU A 16 -27.16 17.96 -22.58
C LEU A 16 -27.89 16.62 -22.59
N GLN A 17 -28.88 16.50 -23.47
CA GLN A 17 -29.41 15.21 -23.89
C GLN A 17 -28.40 14.57 -24.84
N LEU A 18 -27.59 13.65 -24.33
CA LEU A 18 -26.82 12.73 -25.16
C LEU A 18 -27.77 11.61 -25.62
N ASP A 19 -28.50 11.87 -26.70
CA ASP A 19 -29.27 10.86 -27.43
C ASP A 19 -28.30 9.80 -27.99
N ASN A 20 -28.14 8.68 -27.28
CA ASN A 20 -27.40 7.53 -27.76
C ASN A 20 -28.34 6.59 -28.56
N ASN A 21 -28.85 7.07 -29.69
CA ASN A 21 -29.61 6.27 -30.65
C ASN A 21 -28.90 6.23 -31.99
N ASN A 22 -27.93 5.32 -32.12
CA ASN A 22 -27.50 4.80 -33.42
C ASN A 22 -27.49 3.28 -33.38
N ILE A 23 -28.71 2.74 -33.48
CA ILE A 23 -28.97 1.33 -33.80
C ILE A 23 -28.65 1.13 -35.29
N VAL A 24 -27.54 0.46 -35.58
CA VAL A 24 -27.35 -0.21 -36.88
C VAL A 24 -27.61 -1.70 -36.68
N LYS A 25 -28.77 -2.18 -37.14
CA LYS A 25 -29.08 -3.61 -37.24
C LYS A 25 -28.49 -4.18 -38.53
N PRO A 26 -27.96 -5.41 -38.51
CA PRO A 26 -28.14 -6.34 -39.61
C PRO A 26 -29.12 -7.47 -39.20
N LYS A 27 -30.02 -7.81 -40.14
CA LYS A 27 -31.05 -8.84 -40.00
C LYS A 27 -30.47 -10.25 -40.26
N SER A 28 -30.86 -11.22 -39.41
CA SER A 28 -31.23 -12.64 -39.70
C SER A 28 -30.13 -13.58 -40.26
N THR A 29 -29.90 -14.84 -39.87
CA THR A 29 -30.76 -15.91 -39.34
C THR A 29 -29.90 -17.11 -38.88
N ARG A 30 -30.28 -17.78 -37.78
CA ARG A 30 -30.09 -19.22 -37.37
C ARG A 30 -28.69 -19.88 -37.26
N ASN A 31 -28.44 -20.31 -36.00
CA ASN A 31 -27.86 -21.57 -35.51
C ASN A 31 -26.52 -22.07 -36.07
N SER A 32 -25.48 -22.06 -35.23
CA SER A 32 -24.80 -23.27 -34.73
C SER A 32 -23.63 -22.93 -33.79
N ILE A 33 -23.34 -23.89 -32.92
CA ILE A 33 -22.24 -23.98 -31.96
C ILE A 33 -20.89 -23.68 -32.64
N GLY A 34 -20.09 -22.80 -32.05
CA GLY A 34 -18.73 -22.52 -32.53
C GLY A 34 -18.05 -21.41 -31.73
N SER A 35 -17.17 -21.83 -30.81
CA SER A 35 -16.14 -21.00 -30.20
C SER A 35 -15.30 -20.31 -31.27
N THR A 36 -15.22 -18.99 -31.25
CA THR A 36 -14.17 -18.24 -31.96
C THR A 36 -13.77 -17.07 -31.09
N VAL A 37 -12.84 -17.33 -30.17
CA VAL A 37 -11.99 -16.30 -29.58
C VAL A 37 -11.10 -15.82 -30.72
N GLN A 38 -11.42 -14.66 -31.28
CA GLN A 38 -10.51 -13.98 -32.18
C GLN A 38 -9.28 -13.56 -31.36
N SER A 39 -8.14 -14.02 -31.87
CA SER A 39 -6.81 -13.72 -31.39
C SER A 39 -6.54 -12.21 -31.40
N ASP A 40 -6.40 -11.61 -30.22
CA ASP A 40 -5.84 -10.25 -30.05
C ASP A 40 -4.30 -10.22 -30.15
N PHE A 41 -3.68 -11.27 -30.70
CA PHE A 41 -2.31 -11.19 -31.19
C PHE A 41 -2.30 -10.32 -32.45
N PHE A 42 -1.66 -9.15 -32.35
CA PHE A 42 -1.50 -8.10 -33.37
C PHE A 42 -2.51 -6.93 -33.32
N THR A 43 -2.51 -6.18 -32.23
CA THR A 43 -2.72 -4.71 -32.28
C THR A 43 -1.62 -3.94 -31.54
N TRP A 44 -0.36 -4.33 -31.73
CA TRP A 44 0.76 -3.47 -31.35
C TRP A 44 0.95 -2.39 -32.43
N ASN A 45 0.90 -1.12 -32.02
CA ASN A 45 0.94 0.12 -32.83
C ASN A 45 -0.40 0.61 -33.42
N LYS A 46 -1.38 0.93 -32.56
CA LYS A 46 -2.18 2.15 -32.75
C LYS A 46 -1.58 3.22 -31.83
N GLY A 47 -1.23 4.39 -32.37
CA GLY A 47 -0.78 5.52 -31.54
C GLY A 47 -1.76 5.74 -30.39
N LYS A 48 -1.26 5.92 -29.16
CA LYS A 48 -2.10 6.06 -27.96
C LYS A 48 -3.21 7.05 -28.27
N ALA A 49 -4.46 6.60 -28.19
CA ALA A 49 -5.61 7.47 -28.32
C ALA A 49 -5.48 8.60 -27.29
N ALA A 50 -5.93 9.81 -27.65
CA ALA A 50 -5.92 10.92 -26.71
C ALA A 50 -6.75 10.52 -25.46
N PRO A 51 -6.27 10.83 -24.24
CA PRO A 51 -7.00 10.54 -23.02
C PRO A 51 -8.37 11.23 -23.04
N SER A 52 -9.37 10.58 -22.44
CA SER A 52 -10.69 11.18 -22.31
C SER A 52 -10.64 12.37 -21.33
N LEU A 53 -11.62 13.27 -21.41
CA LEU A 53 -11.72 14.35 -20.43
C LEU A 53 -11.85 13.79 -19.00
N VAL A 54 -12.63 12.72 -18.83
CA VAL A 54 -12.76 12.02 -17.54
C VAL A 54 -11.39 11.54 -17.07
N SER A 55 -10.60 10.88 -17.91
CA SER A 55 -9.30 10.35 -17.49
C SER A 55 -8.29 11.46 -17.17
N LEU A 56 -8.35 12.59 -17.87
CA LEU A 56 -7.59 13.80 -17.53
C LEU A 56 -8.01 14.38 -16.17
N CYS A 57 -9.32 14.51 -15.92
CA CYS A 57 -9.85 14.99 -14.65
C CYS A 57 -9.45 14.07 -13.50
N MET A 58 -9.57 12.75 -13.69
CA MET A 58 -9.15 11.75 -12.70
C MET A 58 -7.65 11.79 -12.45
N GLY A 59 -6.83 12.09 -13.46
CA GLY A 59 -5.41 12.35 -13.29
C GLY A 59 -5.15 13.57 -12.39
N VAL A 60 -5.85 14.69 -12.61
CA VAL A 60 -5.69 15.91 -11.80
C VAL A 60 -6.18 15.68 -10.36
N VAL A 61 -7.38 15.14 -10.17
CA VAL A 61 -7.92 14.84 -8.83
C VAL A 61 -7.00 13.84 -8.12
N GLY A 62 -6.61 12.77 -8.81
CA GLY A 62 -5.71 11.76 -8.30
C GLY A 62 -4.33 12.29 -7.91
N SER A 63 -3.78 13.25 -8.64
CA SER A 63 -2.51 13.93 -8.32
C SER A 63 -2.60 14.89 -7.14
N ASN A 64 -3.80 15.32 -6.75
CA ASN A 64 -4.03 16.18 -5.60
C ASN A 64 -4.90 15.48 -4.55
N LEU A 65 -4.88 14.14 -4.52
CA LEU A 65 -5.75 13.36 -3.64
C LEU A 65 -5.54 13.71 -2.15
N GLU A 66 -4.30 13.98 -1.75
CA GLU A 66 -3.95 14.42 -0.39
C GLU A 66 -4.75 15.65 0.03
N ASP A 67 -4.91 16.63 -0.86
CA ASP A 67 -5.60 17.90 -0.59
C ASP A 67 -7.13 17.75 -0.47
N VAL A 68 -7.70 16.64 -0.96
CA VAL A 68 -9.15 16.38 -0.92
C VAL A 68 -9.53 15.25 0.03
N THR A 69 -8.56 14.70 0.78
CA THR A 69 -8.79 13.51 1.62
C THR A 69 -9.83 13.78 2.70
N ASP A 70 -9.79 14.95 3.34
CA ASP A 70 -10.70 15.32 4.43
C ASP A 70 -12.16 15.45 3.96
N ASP A 71 -12.37 15.89 2.71
CA ASP A 71 -13.70 16.04 2.10
C ASP A 71 -14.14 14.81 1.29
N LEU A 72 -13.27 13.80 1.16
CA LEU A 72 -13.46 12.69 0.22
C LEU A 72 -14.74 11.90 0.52
N ALA A 73 -15.05 11.71 1.80
CA ALA A 73 -16.24 11.00 2.24
C ALA A 73 -17.54 11.65 1.75
N ASP A 74 -17.61 13.00 1.78
CA ASP A 74 -18.80 13.74 1.37
C ASP A 74 -18.94 13.79 -0.15
N ILE A 75 -17.84 14.01 -0.87
CA ILE A 75 -17.87 14.11 -2.33
C ILE A 75 -18.06 12.74 -3.00
N ALA A 76 -17.52 11.66 -2.41
CA ALA A 76 -17.60 10.31 -2.96
C ALA A 76 -19.03 9.77 -3.03
N LEU A 77 -19.96 10.30 -2.23
CA LEU A 77 -21.39 9.97 -2.30
C LEU A 77 -22.00 10.28 -3.68
N THR A 78 -21.42 11.24 -4.40
CA THR A 78 -21.89 11.65 -5.73
C THR A 78 -21.17 10.93 -6.87
N PHE A 79 -20.09 10.22 -6.58
CA PHE A 79 -19.26 9.60 -7.60
C PHE A 79 -19.86 8.28 -8.09
N PRO A 80 -19.90 8.07 -9.42
CA PRO A 80 -20.12 6.74 -10.00
C PRO A 80 -19.08 5.72 -9.51
N SER A 81 -19.46 4.44 -9.52
CA SER A 81 -18.61 3.35 -9.05
C SER A 81 -17.27 3.23 -9.80
N ASP A 82 -17.27 3.42 -11.11
CA ASP A 82 -16.06 3.42 -11.94
C ASP A 82 -15.07 4.52 -11.52
N ILE A 83 -15.59 5.70 -11.16
CA ILE A 83 -14.80 6.82 -10.66
C ILE A 83 -14.20 6.49 -9.28
N LYS A 84 -15.00 5.89 -8.38
CA LYS A 84 -14.51 5.46 -7.06
C LYS A 84 -13.39 4.42 -7.19
N MET A 85 -13.54 3.45 -8.10
CA MET A 85 -12.50 2.44 -8.38
C MET A 85 -11.20 3.08 -8.89
N VAL A 86 -11.30 4.07 -9.78
CA VAL A 86 -10.12 4.81 -10.27
C VAL A 86 -9.43 5.55 -9.11
N LEU A 87 -10.18 6.23 -8.25
CA LEU A 87 -9.61 6.92 -7.08
C LEU A 87 -8.95 5.94 -6.11
N LEU A 88 -9.58 4.79 -5.85
CA LEU A 88 -9.05 3.77 -4.95
C LEU A 88 -7.72 3.21 -5.49
N ALA A 89 -7.67 2.91 -6.79
CA ALA A 89 -6.45 2.48 -7.46
C ALA A 89 -5.33 3.55 -7.41
N ILE A 90 -5.67 4.82 -7.60
CA ILE A 90 -4.71 5.93 -7.48
C ILE A 90 -4.23 6.08 -6.04
N ALA A 91 -5.12 6.06 -5.05
CA ALA A 91 -4.80 6.14 -3.62
C ALA A 91 -3.81 5.05 -3.20
N ARG A 92 -4.08 3.80 -3.63
CA ARG A 92 -3.19 2.65 -3.39
C ARG A 92 -1.81 2.86 -3.99
N ARG A 93 -1.73 3.30 -5.24
CA ARG A 93 -0.47 3.53 -5.97
C ARG A 93 0.34 4.70 -5.41
N ARG A 94 -0.35 5.68 -4.83
CA ARG A 94 0.26 6.81 -4.13
C ARG A 94 0.65 6.52 -2.68
N LYS A 95 0.33 5.32 -2.15
CA LYS A 95 0.53 4.97 -0.73
C LYS A 95 -0.26 5.88 0.23
N LEU A 96 -1.44 6.30 -0.19
CA LEU A 96 -2.38 7.08 0.61
C LEU A 96 -3.56 6.26 1.13
N LEU A 97 -3.82 5.10 0.52
CA LEU A 97 -4.96 4.26 0.88
C LEU A 97 -4.85 3.75 2.33
N ASN A 98 -5.84 4.12 3.14
CA ASN A 98 -6.06 3.75 4.53
C ASN A 98 -7.54 3.39 4.74
N ASP A 99 -7.94 3.07 5.97
CA ASP A 99 -9.31 2.68 6.30
C ASP A 99 -10.35 3.74 5.89
N ASP A 100 -10.11 5.02 6.17
CA ASP A 100 -11.06 6.11 5.90
C ASP A 100 -11.30 6.28 4.40
N ILE A 101 -10.22 6.34 3.60
CA ILE A 101 -10.31 6.46 2.14
C ILE A 101 -10.97 5.22 1.53
N LEU A 102 -10.60 4.03 2.02
CA LEU A 102 -11.16 2.77 1.56
C LEU A 102 -12.68 2.71 1.81
N ILE A 103 -13.14 3.10 3.01
CA ILE A 103 -14.56 3.13 3.36
C ILE A 103 -15.30 4.20 2.55
N ALA A 104 -14.74 5.39 2.40
CA ALA A 104 -15.34 6.49 1.64
C ALA A 104 -15.58 6.13 0.16
N LEU A 105 -14.66 5.36 -0.43
CA LEU A 105 -14.72 4.95 -1.83
C LEU A 105 -15.41 3.60 -2.04
N ALA A 106 -15.88 2.93 -1.00
CA ALA A 106 -16.53 1.63 -1.13
C ALA A 106 -17.84 1.72 -1.93
N ASP A 107 -18.11 0.68 -2.71
CA ASP A 107 -19.35 0.57 -3.48
C ASP A 107 -19.77 -0.89 -3.65
N SER A 108 -21.07 -1.14 -3.46
CA SER A 108 -21.67 -2.47 -3.58
C SER A 108 -21.48 -3.15 -4.95
N SER A 109 -21.19 -2.37 -5.99
CA SER A 109 -20.96 -2.86 -7.34
C SER A 109 -19.53 -3.34 -7.60
N PHE A 110 -18.62 -3.25 -6.62
CA PHE A 110 -17.24 -3.71 -6.78
C PHE A 110 -17.18 -5.24 -6.91
N GLU A 111 -16.64 -5.71 -8.03
CA GLU A 111 -16.26 -7.12 -8.24
C GLU A 111 -14.77 -7.37 -7.97
N ILE A 112 -13.96 -6.31 -8.03
CA ILE A 112 -12.52 -6.37 -7.88
C ILE A 112 -12.11 -5.37 -6.81
N LEU A 113 -11.26 -5.79 -5.87
CA LEU A 113 -10.69 -4.91 -4.85
C LEU A 113 -9.19 -5.17 -4.72
N ASP A 114 -8.38 -4.20 -5.14
CA ASP A 114 -6.94 -4.20 -4.90
C ASP A 114 -6.64 -3.20 -3.78
N ILE A 115 -6.25 -3.70 -2.61
CA ILE A 115 -5.75 -2.88 -1.50
C ILE A 115 -4.29 -3.22 -1.19
N SER A 116 -3.58 -3.88 -2.11
CA SER A 116 -2.24 -4.38 -1.86
C SER A 116 -1.24 -3.28 -1.48
N GLY A 117 -0.45 -3.56 -0.43
CA GLY A 117 0.58 -2.67 0.09
C GLY A 117 0.05 -1.33 0.61
N SER A 118 -1.20 -1.30 1.09
CA SER A 118 -1.85 -0.15 1.72
C SER A 118 -1.73 -0.21 3.25
N ASP A 119 -2.14 0.88 3.92
CA ASP A 119 -2.24 0.95 5.39
C ASP A 119 -3.69 0.73 5.83
N VAL A 120 -4.29 -0.36 5.33
CA VAL A 120 -5.64 -0.79 5.68
C VAL A 120 -5.56 -1.84 6.78
N SER A 121 -6.39 -1.68 7.82
CA SER A 121 -6.53 -2.59 8.95
C SER A 121 -7.73 -3.52 8.79
N ASP A 122 -7.86 -4.49 9.70
CA ASP A 122 -9.03 -5.38 9.75
C ASP A 122 -10.34 -4.60 9.89
N PHE A 123 -10.32 -3.44 10.57
CA PHE A 123 -11.49 -2.58 10.70
C PHE A 123 -11.95 -2.07 9.34
N GLY A 124 -11.06 -1.46 8.55
CA GLY A 124 -11.37 -0.98 7.21
C GLY A 124 -11.86 -2.10 6.29
N LEU A 125 -11.16 -3.24 6.30
CA LEU A 125 -11.54 -4.41 5.50
C LEU A 125 -12.94 -4.93 5.89
N CYS A 126 -13.23 -5.10 7.18
CA CYS A 126 -14.54 -5.56 7.64
C CYS A 126 -15.67 -4.61 7.19
N ARG A 127 -15.47 -3.30 7.32
CA ARG A 127 -16.46 -2.30 6.89
C ARG A 127 -16.72 -2.33 5.39
N VAL A 128 -15.69 -2.51 4.58
CA VAL A 128 -15.85 -2.62 3.13
C VAL A 128 -16.48 -3.93 2.72
N VAL A 129 -16.18 -5.04 3.40
CA VAL A 129 -16.82 -6.33 3.12
C VAL A 129 -18.33 -6.31 3.41
N ASP A 130 -18.78 -5.53 4.39
CA ASP A 130 -20.21 -5.33 4.64
C ASP A 130 -20.92 -4.61 3.46
N ILE A 131 -20.19 -3.75 2.73
CA ILE A 131 -20.68 -2.94 1.60
C ILE A 131 -20.54 -3.70 0.27
N CYS A 132 -19.35 -4.23 0.00
CA CYS A 132 -18.91 -4.81 -1.26
C CYS A 132 -19.14 -6.33 -1.29
N GLN A 133 -20.40 -6.75 -1.35
CA GLN A 133 -20.77 -8.17 -1.25
C GLN A 133 -20.56 -8.96 -2.56
N ASN A 134 -20.32 -8.27 -3.68
CA ASN A 134 -20.15 -8.85 -5.01
C ASN A 134 -18.68 -9.09 -5.39
N LEU A 135 -17.75 -8.98 -4.44
CA LEU A 135 -16.33 -9.19 -4.70
C LEU A 135 -16.04 -10.61 -5.20
N ARG A 136 -15.32 -10.67 -6.33
CA ARG A 136 -14.87 -11.89 -7.02
C ARG A 136 -13.35 -12.03 -6.99
N ALA A 137 -12.62 -10.93 -7.04
CA ALA A 137 -11.16 -10.93 -6.93
C ALA A 137 -10.69 -9.88 -5.92
N VAL A 138 -9.89 -10.30 -4.94
CA VAL A 138 -9.35 -9.41 -3.91
C VAL A 138 -7.83 -9.60 -3.80
N ASP A 139 -7.10 -8.49 -3.77
CA ASP A 139 -5.67 -8.46 -3.48
C ASP A 139 -5.41 -7.69 -2.18
N ILE A 140 -5.04 -8.44 -1.14
CA ILE A 140 -4.67 -7.92 0.19
C ILE A 140 -3.18 -8.12 0.48
N SER A 141 -2.38 -8.47 -0.54
CA SER A 141 -0.96 -8.72 -0.35
C SER A 141 -0.23 -7.47 0.19
N GLN A 142 0.81 -7.68 1.01
CA GLN A 142 1.64 -6.63 1.60
C GLN A 142 0.91 -5.63 2.52
N CYS A 143 -0.32 -5.91 2.95
CA CYS A 143 -0.99 -5.13 4.00
C CYS A 143 -0.48 -5.59 5.36
N ARG A 144 0.21 -4.71 6.09
CA ARG A 144 0.88 -5.06 7.36
C ARG A 144 -0.05 -5.06 8.57
N SER A 145 -1.18 -4.36 8.45
CA SER A 145 -2.13 -4.12 9.53
C SER A 145 -3.35 -5.05 9.49
N LEU A 146 -3.40 -5.96 8.50
CA LEU A 146 -4.39 -7.02 8.44
C LEU A 146 -3.95 -8.20 9.32
N THR A 147 -4.91 -8.98 9.81
CA THR A 147 -4.70 -10.25 10.52
C THR A 147 -5.55 -11.38 9.92
N SER A 148 -5.42 -12.61 10.44
CA SER A 148 -6.26 -13.75 10.05
C SER A 148 -7.74 -13.47 10.29
N THR A 149 -8.07 -12.66 11.30
CA THR A 149 -9.44 -12.30 11.66
C THR A 149 -10.13 -11.50 10.55
N GLY A 150 -9.47 -10.48 10.00
CA GLY A 150 -10.03 -9.66 8.92
C GLY A 150 -10.29 -10.49 7.66
N VAL A 151 -9.44 -11.47 7.37
CA VAL A 151 -9.62 -12.32 6.20
C VAL A 151 -10.65 -13.42 6.41
N SER A 152 -10.77 -13.98 7.61
CA SER A 152 -11.88 -14.88 7.94
C SER A 152 -13.23 -14.17 7.68
N LYS A 153 -13.36 -12.91 8.10
CA LYS A 153 -14.54 -12.09 7.82
C LYS A 153 -14.79 -11.88 6.32
N LEU A 154 -13.74 -11.58 5.54
CA LEU A 154 -13.81 -11.48 4.08
C LEU A 154 -14.38 -12.77 3.47
N LEU A 155 -13.83 -13.92 3.86
CA LEU A 155 -14.23 -15.23 3.34
C LEU A 155 -15.67 -15.60 3.75
N GLN A 156 -16.13 -15.19 4.93
CA GLN A 156 -17.47 -15.48 5.43
C GLN A 156 -18.57 -14.61 4.79
N HIS A 157 -18.24 -13.45 4.21
CA HIS A 157 -19.24 -12.51 3.70
C HIS A 157 -19.22 -12.37 2.18
N CYS A 158 -18.04 -12.46 1.55
CA CYS A 158 -17.89 -12.42 0.10
C CYS A 158 -18.04 -13.83 -0.51
N HIS A 159 -19.28 -14.30 -0.59
CA HIS A 159 -19.60 -15.65 -1.08
C HIS A 159 -19.27 -15.88 -2.57
N SER A 160 -19.16 -14.80 -3.35
CA SER A 160 -18.78 -14.80 -4.76
C SER A 160 -17.27 -14.71 -4.98
N LEU A 161 -16.46 -14.70 -3.91
CA LEU A 161 -15.01 -14.56 -4.01
C LEU A 161 -14.42 -15.80 -4.69
N GLU A 162 -13.83 -15.61 -5.87
CA GLU A 162 -13.21 -16.65 -6.69
C GLU A 162 -11.68 -16.64 -6.56
N ILE A 163 -11.10 -15.45 -6.35
CA ILE A 163 -9.67 -15.18 -6.36
C ILE A 163 -9.29 -14.37 -5.12
N LEU A 164 -8.40 -14.92 -4.32
CA LEU A 164 -7.77 -14.21 -3.22
C LEU A 164 -6.26 -14.17 -3.45
N ARG A 165 -5.69 -12.97 -3.46
CA ARG A 165 -4.25 -12.79 -3.40
C ARG A 165 -3.88 -12.33 -2.01
N TRP A 166 -3.15 -13.19 -1.34
CA TRP A 166 -2.70 -13.05 0.03
C TRP A 166 -1.18 -13.17 0.02
N GLY A 167 -0.47 -12.45 0.89
CA GLY A 167 0.95 -12.69 1.09
C GLY A 167 1.62 -11.48 1.69
N CYS A 168 2.36 -11.68 2.77
CA CYS A 168 3.10 -10.61 3.44
C CYS A 168 4.60 -10.85 3.22
N LEU A 169 5.22 -10.01 2.39
CA LEU A 169 6.67 -10.05 2.14
C LEU A 169 7.55 -9.69 3.36
N SER A 170 7.01 -9.70 4.59
CA SER A 170 7.74 -9.37 5.82
C SER A 170 7.92 -10.55 6.78
N LEU A 171 8.35 -11.71 6.27
CA LEU A 171 9.21 -12.63 7.02
C LEU A 171 10.72 -12.35 6.80
N LEU A 172 11.06 -11.14 6.34
CA LEU A 172 12.44 -10.63 6.29
C LEU A 172 12.69 -9.53 7.34
N LYS A 173 12.25 -9.80 8.58
CA LYS A 173 12.91 -9.55 9.87
C LYS A 173 11.83 -9.48 10.95
N PRO A 174 11.83 -10.36 11.97
CA PRO A 174 11.11 -10.07 13.19
C PRO A 174 11.72 -8.80 13.79
N ASP A 175 10.91 -7.76 13.94
CA ASP A 175 11.29 -6.60 14.74
C ASP A 175 11.33 -7.10 16.19
N LEU A 176 12.51 -7.06 16.82
CA LEU A 176 12.80 -7.70 18.12
C LEU A 176 12.01 -7.11 19.31
N ASN A 177 11.06 -6.21 19.06
CA ASN A 177 10.32 -5.47 20.07
C ASN A 177 8.81 -5.74 20.10
N ASN A 178 8.24 -6.56 19.20
CA ASN A 178 6.81 -6.89 19.24
C ASN A 178 6.60 -8.41 19.31
N MET A 179 6.60 -8.94 20.54
CA MET A 179 6.36 -10.36 20.83
C MET A 179 4.87 -10.75 20.86
N GLU A 180 4.00 -9.93 20.25
CA GLU A 180 2.54 -10.15 20.18
C GLU A 180 2.04 -10.26 18.73
N GLY A 181 2.91 -10.58 17.77
CA GLY A 181 2.45 -10.89 16.42
C GLY A 181 1.74 -12.24 16.43
N GLU A 182 0.40 -12.23 16.41
CA GLU A 182 -0.41 -13.39 16.09
C GLU A 182 0.19 -14.05 14.86
N SER A 183 0.76 -15.24 15.06
CA SER A 183 1.32 -16.03 13.99
C SER A 183 0.18 -16.34 13.04
N TRP A 184 0.36 -16.04 11.74
CA TRP A 184 -0.60 -16.32 10.68
C TRP A 184 -0.97 -17.80 10.53
N GLU A 185 -0.41 -18.66 11.38
CA GLU A 185 -0.74 -20.07 11.60
C GLU A 185 -2.14 -20.30 12.19
N GLU A 186 -2.86 -19.25 12.63
CA GLU A 186 -4.21 -19.37 13.21
C GLU A 186 -5.39 -19.23 12.22
N LEU A 187 -5.17 -19.00 10.91
CA LEU A 187 -6.28 -19.07 9.96
C LEU A 187 -6.70 -20.53 9.79
N ASP A 188 -7.75 -20.94 10.51
CA ASP A 188 -8.24 -22.29 10.48
C ASP A 188 -8.74 -22.64 9.06
N THR A 189 -8.25 -23.75 8.51
CA THR A 189 -8.68 -24.31 7.22
C THR A 189 -10.21 -24.46 7.12
N VAL A 190 -10.87 -24.54 8.28
CA VAL A 190 -12.32 -24.53 8.43
C VAL A 190 -12.96 -23.24 7.87
N ASP A 191 -12.36 -22.07 8.07
CA ASP A 191 -12.92 -20.80 7.57
C ASP A 191 -12.81 -20.67 6.03
N LEU A 192 -11.69 -21.13 5.47
CA LEU A 192 -11.49 -21.23 4.02
C LEU A 192 -12.49 -22.20 3.36
N THR A 193 -12.84 -23.29 4.05
CA THR A 193 -13.74 -24.32 3.52
C THR A 193 -15.23 -23.98 3.68
N HIS A 194 -15.62 -23.31 4.77
CA HIS A 194 -17.03 -23.01 5.06
C HIS A 194 -17.50 -21.65 4.52
N GLY A 195 -16.66 -20.61 4.59
CA GLY A 195 -17.00 -19.27 4.12
C GLY A 195 -16.85 -19.12 2.60
N ALA A 196 -15.71 -19.55 2.07
CA ALA A 196 -15.29 -19.20 0.72
C ALA A 196 -15.75 -20.22 -0.34
N LYS A 197 -17.07 -20.47 -0.42
CA LYS A 197 -17.65 -21.51 -1.30
C LYS A 197 -17.36 -21.33 -2.79
N SER A 198 -16.98 -20.14 -3.25
CA SER A 198 -16.61 -19.89 -4.66
C SER A 198 -15.10 -19.80 -4.88
N LEU A 199 -14.31 -19.79 -3.80
CA LEU A 199 -12.86 -19.58 -3.88
C LEU A 199 -12.19 -20.75 -4.60
N HIS A 200 -11.48 -20.44 -5.67
CA HIS A 200 -10.82 -21.42 -6.53
C HIS A 200 -9.34 -21.09 -6.74
N TRP A 201 -8.96 -19.81 -6.67
CA TRP A 201 -7.58 -19.39 -6.89
C TRP A 201 -7.04 -18.66 -5.65
N LEU A 202 -5.93 -19.15 -5.12
CA LEU A 202 -5.22 -18.52 -4.02
C LEU A 202 -3.78 -18.22 -4.46
N VAL A 203 -3.40 -16.96 -4.43
CA VAL A 203 -1.99 -16.56 -4.55
C VAL A 203 -1.49 -16.34 -3.13
N TRP A 204 -0.40 -17.01 -2.74
CA TRP A 204 0.07 -17.09 -1.36
C TRP A 204 1.60 -17.32 -1.28
N ASP A 205 2.30 -16.70 -0.33
CA ASP A 205 3.78 -16.72 -0.25
C ASP A 205 4.39 -18.06 0.27
N SER A 206 3.66 -18.88 1.04
CA SER A 206 4.10 -20.21 1.55
C SER A 206 3.60 -21.39 0.70
N GLU A 207 4.47 -22.33 0.36
CA GLU A 207 4.21 -23.28 -0.74
C GLU A 207 3.61 -24.64 -0.32
N GLU A 208 3.62 -25.09 0.94
CA GLU A 208 3.71 -26.55 1.16
C GLU A 208 2.60 -27.32 1.91
N THR A 209 1.54 -26.71 2.47
CA THR A 209 0.51 -27.50 3.20
C THR A 209 -0.94 -27.27 2.77
N LEU A 210 -1.31 -26.05 2.35
CA LEU A 210 -2.72 -25.70 2.10
C LEU A 210 -3.36 -26.44 0.90
N ALA A 211 -2.55 -26.80 -0.10
CA ALA A 211 -3.03 -27.53 -1.28
C ALA A 211 -3.46 -28.96 -0.96
N ILE A 212 -2.91 -29.55 0.11
CA ILE A 212 -3.27 -30.90 0.58
C ILE A 212 -4.61 -30.86 1.33
N GLU A 213 -4.83 -29.80 2.12
CA GLU A 213 -6.02 -29.62 2.95
C GLU A 213 -7.24 -29.17 2.13
N CYS A 214 -7.03 -28.41 1.06
CA CYS A 214 -8.10 -27.87 0.21
C CYS A 214 -7.89 -28.16 -1.30
N PRO A 215 -8.15 -29.40 -1.78
CA PRO A 215 -7.84 -29.80 -3.17
C PRO A 215 -8.65 -29.08 -4.26
N ARG A 216 -9.69 -28.33 -3.86
CA ARG A 216 -10.50 -27.46 -4.72
C ARG A 216 -9.82 -26.13 -5.05
N ILE A 217 -8.97 -25.64 -4.14
CA ILE A 217 -8.28 -24.36 -4.28
C ILE A 217 -6.94 -24.60 -4.97
N VAL A 218 -6.72 -23.93 -6.08
CA VAL A 218 -5.42 -23.93 -6.76
C VAL A 218 -4.56 -22.84 -6.13
N VAL A 219 -3.51 -23.27 -5.42
CA VAL A 219 -2.52 -22.38 -4.80
C VAL A 219 -1.43 -22.05 -5.81
N ASN A 220 -1.07 -20.77 -5.91
CA ASN A 220 0.00 -20.23 -6.76
C ASN A 220 -0.08 -20.71 -8.22
N PRO A 221 -1.18 -20.43 -8.93
CA PRO A 221 -1.36 -20.91 -10.28
C PRO A 221 -0.29 -20.33 -11.21
N LYS A 222 0.37 -21.21 -11.97
CA LYS A 222 1.36 -20.83 -12.97
C LYS A 222 0.69 -20.65 -14.33
N PRO A 223 1.07 -19.64 -15.12
CA PRO A 223 0.58 -19.52 -16.49
C PRO A 223 1.05 -20.74 -17.28
N SER A 224 0.11 -21.53 -17.79
CA SER A 224 0.39 -22.72 -18.60
C SER A 224 -0.21 -22.55 -19.99
N LEU A 225 0.56 -22.92 -21.03
CA LEU A 225 0.10 -22.96 -22.42
C LEU A 225 -0.95 -24.07 -22.65
N TRP A 226 -1.00 -25.05 -21.74
CA TRP A 226 -2.03 -26.09 -21.68
C TRP A 226 -2.57 -26.08 -20.24
N GLY A 227 -3.75 -25.50 -20.03
CA GLY A 227 -4.33 -25.22 -18.70
C GLY A 227 -4.18 -26.37 -17.69
N PHE A 228 -3.85 -26.04 -16.45
CA PHE A 228 -3.83 -27.02 -15.35
C PHE A 228 -5.24 -27.61 -15.21
N ARG A 229 -5.41 -28.93 -15.36
CA ARG A 229 -6.72 -29.62 -15.37
C ARG A 229 -7.74 -29.12 -16.41
N GLY A 230 -7.31 -28.47 -17.49
CA GLY A 230 -8.20 -27.97 -18.53
C GLY A 230 -8.97 -26.69 -18.18
N THR A 231 -8.66 -26.06 -17.04
CA THR A 231 -9.17 -24.74 -16.66
C THR A 231 -8.12 -23.68 -17.00
N GLU A 232 -8.50 -22.68 -17.80
CA GLU A 232 -7.64 -21.53 -18.07
C GLU A 232 -7.49 -20.69 -16.80
N VAL A 233 -6.24 -20.32 -16.45
CA VAL A 233 -5.97 -19.51 -15.26
C VAL A 233 -6.37 -18.06 -15.57
N PRO A 234 -7.30 -17.44 -14.82
CA PRO A 234 -7.69 -16.06 -15.06
C PRO A 234 -6.51 -15.13 -14.79
N ARG A 235 -6.42 -14.02 -15.53
CA ARG A 235 -5.35 -13.01 -15.38
C ARG A 235 -5.29 -12.48 -13.96
N GLU A 236 -6.45 -12.32 -13.33
CA GLU A 236 -6.65 -11.87 -11.97
C GLU A 236 -6.04 -12.84 -10.94
N ALA A 237 -5.81 -14.11 -11.28
CA ALA A 237 -5.11 -15.05 -10.41
C ALA A 237 -3.57 -15.03 -10.57
N LEU A 238 -3.02 -14.23 -11.49
CA LEU A 238 -1.58 -14.15 -11.74
C LEU A 238 -0.95 -12.94 -11.02
N SER A 239 0.07 -13.17 -10.19
CA SER A 239 0.76 -12.13 -9.41
C SER A 239 1.59 -11.12 -10.22
N GLN A 240 1.72 -11.31 -11.53
CA GLN A 240 2.61 -10.50 -12.38
C GLN A 240 2.10 -9.08 -12.65
N SER A 241 0.79 -8.84 -12.48
CA SER A 241 0.19 -7.52 -12.66
C SER A 241 -0.73 -7.17 -11.50
N ALA A 242 -0.76 -5.88 -11.14
CA ALA A 242 -1.73 -5.35 -10.20
C ALA A 242 -3.16 -5.65 -10.66
N LEU A 243 -4.05 -5.93 -9.71
CA LEU A 243 -5.40 -6.37 -10.00
C LEU A 243 -6.24 -5.20 -10.56
N ASP A 244 -5.94 -3.98 -10.12
CA ASP A 244 -6.54 -2.73 -10.59
C ASP A 244 -5.92 -2.16 -11.89
N GLU A 245 -4.95 -2.82 -12.52
CA GLU A 245 -4.27 -2.30 -13.72
C GLU A 245 -5.23 -1.94 -14.89
N PRO A 246 -6.27 -2.73 -15.21
CA PRO A 246 -7.24 -2.37 -16.25
C PRO A 246 -8.03 -1.08 -15.97
N ILE A 247 -8.19 -0.74 -14.68
CA ILE A 247 -9.01 0.38 -14.20
C ILE A 247 -8.31 1.72 -14.50
N VAL A 248 -6.98 1.74 -14.40
CA VAL A 248 -6.17 2.97 -14.54
C VAL A 248 -5.41 3.06 -15.87
N ARG A 249 -5.70 2.17 -16.82
CA ARG A 249 -4.98 2.08 -18.11
C ARG A 249 -4.95 3.39 -18.92
N ASP A 250 -5.99 4.21 -18.76
CA ASP A 250 -6.20 5.46 -19.50
C ASP A 250 -5.80 6.71 -18.68
N ILE A 251 -5.27 6.52 -17.47
CA ILE A 251 -4.75 7.57 -16.58
C ILE A 251 -3.24 7.71 -16.79
N ASP A 252 -2.74 8.95 -16.85
CA ASP A 252 -1.29 9.20 -16.97
C ASP A 252 -0.57 8.64 -15.73
N PRO A 253 0.42 7.73 -15.88
CA PRO A 253 1.17 7.21 -14.75
C PRO A 253 1.89 8.26 -13.90
N LYS A 254 2.13 9.46 -14.43
CA LYS A 254 2.61 10.61 -13.65
C LYS A 254 1.68 10.95 -12.48
N THR A 255 0.40 10.60 -12.58
CA THR A 255 -0.61 10.84 -11.55
C THR A 255 -0.19 10.31 -10.18
N TRP A 256 0.44 9.14 -10.16
CA TRP A 256 0.96 8.48 -8.95
C TRP A 256 2.48 8.31 -8.97
N ALA A 257 3.17 8.93 -9.92
CA ALA A 257 4.62 9.02 -9.88
C ALA A 257 5.00 10.05 -8.80
N VAL A 258 5.12 9.59 -7.55
CA VAL A 258 5.64 10.41 -6.46
C VAL A 258 6.99 10.95 -6.91
N SER A 259 7.09 12.27 -7.10
CA SER A 259 8.34 12.97 -7.39
C SER A 259 9.23 12.88 -6.15
N GLY A 260 9.85 11.72 -5.97
CA GLY A 260 10.45 11.35 -4.69
C GLY A 260 10.98 9.93 -4.56
N PHE A 261 10.86 9.04 -5.55
CA PHE A 261 11.63 7.79 -5.55
C PHE A 261 11.99 7.41 -6.99
N ASN A 262 13.26 7.56 -7.36
CA ASN A 262 13.80 6.97 -8.58
C ASN A 262 13.75 5.45 -8.45
N ALA A 263 12.65 4.85 -8.89
CA ALA A 263 12.64 3.45 -9.26
C ALA A 263 13.74 3.26 -10.33
N SER A 264 14.67 2.38 -9.99
CA SER A 264 15.80 1.92 -10.78
C SER A 264 15.56 2.08 -12.28
N ARG A 265 16.28 3.03 -12.90
CA ARG A 265 16.47 3.03 -14.36
C ARG A 265 17.03 1.67 -14.72
N THR A 266 16.20 0.88 -15.38
CA THR A 266 16.62 -0.24 -16.20
C THR A 266 17.79 0.23 -17.04
N THR A 267 18.88 -0.50 -16.93
CA THR A 267 20.19 -0.24 -17.50
C THR A 267 20.14 -0.23 -19.03
N THR A 268 19.72 0.89 -19.62
CA THR A 268 20.16 1.27 -20.97
C THR A 268 21.46 2.06 -20.84
N LEU A 269 22.52 1.44 -21.34
CA LEU A 269 23.89 1.89 -21.43
C LEU A 269 24.08 3.37 -21.81
N LYS A 270 25.17 3.92 -21.25
CA LYS A 270 25.93 5.16 -21.58
C LYS A 270 25.57 6.41 -20.77
N LYS A 271 26.50 6.84 -19.91
CA LYS A 271 27.53 7.85 -20.28
C LYS A 271 28.69 7.79 -19.27
N VAL A 272 29.91 7.81 -19.81
CA VAL A 272 31.20 7.76 -19.11
C VAL A 272 31.26 8.79 -17.98
N ALA A 273 31.49 8.34 -16.75
CA ALA A 273 31.78 9.21 -15.60
C ALA A 273 33.30 9.38 -15.46
N THR A 274 33.71 10.64 -15.28
CA THR A 274 35.06 11.06 -14.94
C THR A 274 35.52 10.45 -13.60
N PRO A 275 36.82 10.22 -13.37
CA PRO A 275 37.27 9.22 -12.38
C PRO A 275 37.11 9.57 -10.89
N ASN A 276 36.56 10.73 -10.50
CA ASN A 276 36.76 11.26 -9.14
C ASN A 276 35.53 11.86 -8.44
N GLU A 277 34.31 11.60 -8.88
CA GLU A 277 33.13 12.00 -8.09
C GLU A 277 32.68 10.87 -7.14
N LEU A 278 32.91 11.07 -5.85
CA LEU A 278 32.36 10.22 -4.79
C LEU A 278 30.83 10.19 -4.88
N SER A 279 30.25 8.99 -4.72
CA SER A 279 28.79 8.80 -4.67
C SER A 279 28.15 9.70 -3.61
N VAL A 280 26.91 10.14 -3.85
CA VAL A 280 26.13 10.95 -2.90
C VAL A 280 26.05 10.26 -1.52
N ALA A 281 25.89 8.93 -1.48
CA ALA A 281 25.89 8.15 -0.25
C ALA A 281 27.24 8.24 0.50
N GLU A 282 28.35 8.22 -0.23
CA GLU A 282 29.70 8.34 0.32
C GLU A 282 29.92 9.75 0.90
N LYS A 283 29.39 10.78 0.23
CA LYS A 283 29.42 12.17 0.72
C LYS A 283 28.63 12.32 2.02
N PHE A 284 27.44 11.72 2.12
CA PHE A 284 26.65 11.72 3.36
C PHE A 284 27.34 10.97 4.50
N ARG A 285 27.97 9.81 4.22
CA ARG A 285 28.75 9.04 5.19
C ARG A 285 29.90 9.86 5.77
N LEU A 286 30.66 10.56 4.91
CA LEU A 286 31.77 11.41 5.33
C LEU A 286 31.29 12.62 6.13
N ALA A 287 30.21 13.28 5.70
CA ALA A 287 29.62 14.41 6.43
C ALA A 287 29.11 14.01 7.83
N PHE A 288 28.56 12.80 7.96
CA PHE A 288 28.15 12.25 9.26
C PHE A 288 29.36 12.02 10.18
N LEU A 289 30.41 11.37 9.68
CA LEU A 289 31.64 11.14 10.45
C LEU A 289 32.32 12.45 10.86
N GLU A 290 32.36 13.44 9.99
CA GLU A 290 32.90 14.76 10.28
C GLU A 290 32.09 15.50 11.36
N ARG A 291 30.75 15.42 11.30
CA ARG A 291 29.89 15.98 12.34
C ARG A 291 30.12 15.29 13.69
N ASP A 292 30.30 13.97 13.68
CA ASP A 292 30.48 13.20 14.91
C ASP A 292 31.84 13.46 15.56
N THR A 293 32.91 13.57 14.77
CA THR A 293 34.24 13.97 15.27
C THR A 293 34.23 15.39 15.83
N ARG A 294 33.50 16.33 15.20
CA ARG A 294 33.32 17.70 15.71
C ARG A 294 32.54 17.74 17.04
N LEU A 295 31.59 16.83 17.25
CA LEU A 295 30.77 16.77 18.46
C LEU A 295 31.41 15.93 19.59
N ALA A 296 32.34 15.02 19.27
CA ALA A 296 32.99 14.14 20.24
C ALA A 296 33.65 14.88 21.43
N PRO A 297 34.39 15.99 21.26
CA PRO A 297 34.96 16.73 22.39
C PRO A 297 33.89 17.34 23.31
N LYS A 298 32.77 17.82 22.75
CA LYS A 298 31.65 18.36 23.55
C LYS A 298 30.97 17.25 24.35
N ARG A 299 30.73 16.08 23.73
CA ARG A 299 30.19 14.91 24.43
C ARG A 299 31.11 14.46 25.56
N ALA A 300 32.42 14.36 25.31
CA ALA A 300 33.40 13.99 26.33
C ALA A 300 33.47 15.01 27.49
N LYS A 301 33.41 16.31 27.19
CA LYS A 301 33.38 17.38 28.21
C LYS A 301 32.10 17.30 29.05
N ASN A 302 30.95 17.13 28.41
CA ASN A 302 29.65 17.01 29.09
C ASN A 302 29.62 15.76 29.97
N ALA A 303 30.10 14.62 29.48
CA ALA A 303 30.19 13.37 30.25
C ALA A 303 31.03 13.54 31.53
N ARG A 304 32.23 14.13 31.41
CA ARG A 304 33.09 14.44 32.57
C ARG A 304 32.42 15.40 33.56
N GLN A 305 31.62 16.36 33.07
CA GLN A 305 30.88 17.28 33.94
C GLN A 305 29.73 16.56 34.66
N HIS A 306 29.04 15.63 34.00
CA HIS A 306 28.02 14.79 34.63
C HIS A 306 28.62 13.88 35.69
N GLU A 307 29.73 13.20 35.42
CA GLU A 307 30.44 12.39 36.41
C GLU A 307 30.87 13.21 37.63
N ARG A 308 31.40 14.42 37.42
CA ARG A 308 31.78 15.30 38.54
C ARG A 308 30.58 15.74 39.37
N ARG A 309 29.42 15.99 38.75
CA ARG A 309 28.18 16.33 39.46
C ARG A 309 27.67 15.12 40.25
N ALA A 310 27.58 13.95 39.62
CA ALA A 310 27.18 12.70 40.26
C ALA A 310 28.11 12.35 41.44
N LYS A 311 29.42 12.53 41.29
CA LYS A 311 30.37 12.28 42.39
C LYS A 311 30.20 13.27 43.55
N ARG A 312 29.93 14.56 43.27
CA ARG A 312 29.65 15.55 44.33
C ARG A 312 28.34 15.25 45.05
N GLU A 313 27.32 14.87 44.29
CA GLU A 313 26.03 14.47 44.82
C GLU A 313 26.15 13.22 45.69
N TRP A 314 26.86 12.19 45.23
CA TRP A 314 27.15 10.98 46.00
C TRP A 314 27.87 11.29 47.33
N VAL A 315 28.91 12.14 47.30
CA VAL A 315 29.61 12.58 48.53
C VAL A 315 28.71 13.40 49.47
N MET A 316 27.71 14.11 48.94
CA MET A 316 26.75 14.85 49.78
C MET A 316 25.67 13.96 50.40
N MET A 317 25.24 12.93 49.68
CA MET A 317 24.16 12.02 50.11
C MET A 317 24.66 10.89 51.03
N ASP A 318 25.92 10.46 50.90
CA ASP A 318 26.49 9.43 51.78
C ASP A 318 27.32 10.05 52.92
N THR A 319 26.90 9.79 54.17
CA THR A 319 27.52 10.34 55.38
C THR A 319 28.95 9.84 55.58
N ARG A 320 29.22 8.57 55.20
CA ARG A 320 30.55 7.96 55.30
C ARG A 320 31.53 8.55 54.26
N ALA A 321 31.11 8.68 53.00
CA ALA A 321 31.89 9.34 51.96
C ALA A 321 32.20 10.81 52.29
N LYS A 322 31.22 11.54 52.86
CA LYS A 322 31.40 12.92 53.31
C LYS A 322 32.46 13.04 54.41
N ALA A 323 32.41 12.16 55.41
CA ALA A 323 33.39 12.14 56.50
C ALA A 323 34.82 11.84 55.99
N LEU A 324 34.98 10.88 55.09
CA LEU A 324 36.27 10.55 54.46
C LEU A 324 36.84 11.70 53.62
N ALA A 325 35.99 12.41 52.86
CA ALA A 325 36.41 13.55 52.07
C ALA A 325 36.89 14.73 52.93
N LEU A 326 36.22 14.99 54.06
CA LEU A 326 36.62 16.03 55.02
C LEU A 326 37.94 15.67 55.74
N ALA A 327 38.09 14.41 56.15
CA ALA A 327 39.32 13.92 56.76
C ALA A 327 40.53 14.05 55.82
N SER A 328 40.39 13.67 54.54
CA SER A 328 41.44 13.84 53.52
C SER A 328 41.85 15.31 53.33
N LYS A 329 40.87 16.24 53.36
CA LYS A 329 41.13 17.68 53.26
C LYS A 329 41.88 18.23 54.47
N ALA A 330 41.60 17.74 55.67
CA ALA A 330 42.32 18.08 56.89
C ALA A 330 43.79 17.62 56.81
N THR A 331 44.06 16.37 56.39
CA THR A 331 45.43 15.84 56.25
C THR A 331 46.24 16.60 55.20
N SER A 332 45.61 17.00 54.09
CA SER A 332 46.24 17.82 53.04
C SER A 332 46.67 19.21 53.56
N SER A 333 45.86 19.82 54.43
CA SER A 333 46.15 21.12 55.03
C SER A 333 47.26 21.09 56.09
N VAL A 334 47.47 19.93 56.73
CA VAL A 334 48.55 19.73 57.70
C VAL A 334 49.89 19.57 57.00
N ASN A 335 49.95 18.84 55.88
CA ASN A 335 51.18 18.68 55.10
C ASN A 335 51.66 19.98 54.42
N LEU A 336 50.76 20.90 54.08
CA LEU A 336 51.09 22.23 53.54
C LEU A 336 51.64 23.21 54.58
N ARG A 337 51.50 22.92 55.89
CA ARG A 337 52.03 23.75 56.98
C ARG A 337 53.40 23.29 57.48
N ASN A 338 53.89 22.15 57.00
CA ASN A 338 55.16 21.52 57.39
C ASN A 338 56.20 21.51 56.25
N LEU A 339 56.05 22.37 55.24
CA LEU A 339 57.00 22.59 54.15
C LEU A 339 57.61 23.99 54.23
#